data_AF-A0A967JY86-F1
#
_entry.id   AF-A0A967JY86-F1
#
_cell.length_a   1.000
_cell.length_b   1.000
_cell.length_c   1.000
_cell.angle_alpha   90.00
_cell.angle_beta   90.00
_cell.angle_gamma   90.00
#
_symmetry.space_group_name_H-M   'P 1'
#
loop_
_entity.id
_entity.type
_entity.pdbx_description
1 polymer ?
#
loop_
_entity_poly.entity_id
_entity_poly.type
_entity_poly.pdbx_seq_one_letter_code
_entity_poly.pdbx_strand_id
1 'polypeptide(L)'
;AGRVPKPAVAAGALITLILAATLSARADVWGDRTRLYLQWAADNPGSARAQLSAANVLQHEGQPEAAREILEEATRRVPDDLALRLQLLRLDTQQGRPISSERLERVEATAARAAFSIEALVALRRLTEEGLDTVPGGIDPARALALWQALGDNPRYTAAPDTIAVAEHYRGWIHAAAGREAQAIARFKSALAHSGAVEMGMMQAAILATHQHYCTAIDHLGRTEPRLSTDHHAARRQDYYRREIARIRRAMRRDAAEAGVRCETE
;
A
#
# COMPACT_ATOMS: atom_id res chain seq x y z
N ALA A 1 25.13 -48.26 41.22
CA ALA A 1 24.20 -47.19 40.78
C ALA A 1 23.78 -46.37 42.00
N GLY A 2 24.14 -45.08 42.06
CA GLY A 2 23.81 -44.22 43.20
C GLY A 2 22.33 -43.82 43.18
N ARG A 3 21.61 -44.02 44.30
CA ARG A 3 20.24 -43.51 44.45
C ARG A 3 20.27 -41.99 44.54
N VAL A 4 19.51 -41.31 43.70
CA VAL A 4 19.31 -39.86 43.78
C VAL A 4 18.60 -39.54 45.11
N PRO A 5 19.08 -38.56 45.90
CA PRO A 5 18.43 -38.20 47.14
C PRO A 5 17.04 -37.61 46.86
N LYS A 6 16.02 -38.06 47.62
CA LYS A 6 14.63 -37.57 47.55
C LYS A 6 14.48 -36.03 47.45
N PRO A 7 15.23 -35.21 48.22
CA PRO A 7 15.13 -33.74 48.09
C PRO A 7 15.55 -33.22 46.71
N ALA A 8 16.49 -33.87 46.02
CA ALA A 8 16.89 -33.47 44.66
C ALA A 8 15.79 -33.76 43.64
N VAL A 9 15.04 -34.85 43.80
CA VAL A 9 13.88 -35.17 42.95
C VAL A 9 12.75 -34.15 43.16
N ALA A 10 12.48 -33.78 44.42
CA ALA A 10 11.46 -32.78 44.74
C ALA A 10 11.82 -31.38 44.20
N ALA A 11 13.09 -30.96 44.37
CA ALA A 11 13.58 -29.71 43.81
C ALA A 11 13.51 -29.68 42.28
N GLY A 12 13.89 -30.80 41.62
CA GLY A 12 13.75 -30.93 40.17
C GLY A 12 12.32 -30.79 39.69
N ALA A 13 11.37 -31.50 40.33
CA ALA A 13 9.95 -31.41 39.99
C ALA A 13 9.39 -29.99 40.19
N LEU A 14 9.77 -29.31 41.27
CA LEU A 14 9.35 -27.93 41.53
C LEU A 14 9.87 -26.97 40.44
N ILE A 15 11.15 -27.10 40.05
CA ILE A 15 11.73 -26.29 38.97
C ILE A 15 10.99 -26.54 37.66
N THR A 16 10.72 -27.81 37.31
CA THR A 16 9.96 -28.14 36.09
C THR A 16 8.55 -27.55 36.11
N LEU A 17 7.85 -27.59 37.25
CA LEU A 17 6.52 -26.99 37.38
C LEU A 17 6.55 -25.47 37.21
N ILE A 18 7.54 -24.78 37.81
CA ILE A 18 7.70 -23.33 37.65
C ILE A 18 8.01 -22.97 36.19
N LEU A 19 8.89 -23.73 35.54
CA LEU A 19 9.21 -23.52 34.12
C LEU A 19 8.00 -23.79 33.22
N ALA A 20 7.22 -24.84 33.48
CA ALA A 20 6.01 -25.14 32.73
C ALA A 20 4.95 -24.05 32.91
N ALA A 21 4.74 -23.57 34.14
CA ALA A 21 3.79 -22.50 34.43
C ALA A 21 4.18 -21.17 33.76
N THR A 22 5.46 -20.78 33.84
CA THR A 22 5.96 -19.56 33.20
C THR A 22 5.95 -19.65 31.68
N LEU A 23 6.23 -20.83 31.12
CA LEU A 23 6.11 -21.07 29.68
C LEU A 23 4.66 -21.00 29.22
N SER A 24 3.71 -21.59 29.95
CA SER A 24 2.27 -21.52 29.63
C SER A 24 1.76 -20.08 29.67
N ALA A 25 2.07 -19.34 30.73
CA ALA A 25 1.67 -17.93 30.85
C ALA A 25 2.26 -17.06 29.72
N ARG A 26 3.49 -17.36 29.28
CA ARG A 26 4.06 -16.71 28.10
C ARG A 26 3.37 -17.15 26.82
N ALA A 27 3.09 -18.44 26.64
CA ALA A 27 2.43 -18.96 25.46
C ALA A 27 1.07 -18.29 25.22
N ASP A 28 0.33 -17.94 26.27
CA ASP A 28 -0.94 -17.20 26.14
C ASP A 28 -0.72 -15.78 25.58
N VAL A 29 0.30 -15.06 26.04
CA VAL A 29 0.60 -13.69 25.55
C VAL A 29 1.17 -13.72 24.13
N TRP A 30 2.05 -14.67 23.82
CA TRP A 30 2.61 -14.82 22.47
C TRP A 30 1.61 -15.46 21.49
N GLY A 31 0.61 -16.18 22.00
CA GLY A 31 -0.51 -16.74 21.24
C GLY A 31 -1.58 -15.71 20.91
N ASP A 32 -1.77 -14.71 21.76
CA ASP A 32 -2.67 -13.59 21.52
C ASP A 32 -1.94 -12.46 20.77
N ARG A 33 -2.08 -12.47 19.45
CA ARG A 33 -1.50 -11.48 18.55
C ARG A 33 -1.86 -10.05 18.96
N THR A 34 -3.10 -9.82 19.39
CA THR A 34 -3.59 -8.48 19.75
C THR A 34 -2.90 -7.97 21.00
N ARG A 35 -2.84 -8.78 22.06
CA ARG A 35 -2.11 -8.43 23.29
C ARG A 35 -0.64 -8.16 23.02
N LEU A 36 0.00 -8.97 22.18
CA LEU A 36 1.40 -8.79 21.83
C LEU A 36 1.67 -7.43 21.19
N TYR A 37 0.89 -7.03 20.18
CA TYR A 37 1.09 -5.75 19.50
C TYR A 37 0.72 -4.54 20.37
N LEU A 38 -0.33 -4.64 21.18
CA LEU A 38 -0.69 -3.59 22.13
C LEU A 38 0.37 -3.40 23.21
N GLN A 39 0.90 -4.49 23.78
CA GLN A 39 1.99 -4.44 24.74
C GLN A 39 3.25 -3.84 24.10
N TRP A 40 3.60 -4.27 22.88
CA TRP A 40 4.77 -3.72 22.19
C TRP A 40 4.63 -2.22 21.92
N ALA A 41 3.46 -1.74 21.52
CA ALA A 41 3.18 -0.31 21.35
C ALA A 41 3.22 0.46 22.67
N ALA A 42 2.74 -0.13 23.77
CA ALA A 42 2.84 0.47 25.10
C ALA A 42 4.31 0.60 25.56
N ASP A 43 5.12 -0.42 25.31
CA ASP A 43 6.55 -0.43 25.66
C ASP A 43 7.38 0.50 24.75
N ASN A 44 6.87 0.85 23.57
CA ASN A 44 7.57 1.64 22.55
C ASN A 44 6.70 2.81 22.05
N PRO A 45 6.36 3.79 22.94
CA PRO A 45 5.40 4.85 22.62
C PRO A 45 5.87 5.79 21.50
N GLY A 46 7.19 5.90 21.27
CA GLY A 46 7.80 6.69 20.19
C GLY A 46 8.05 5.92 18.89
N SER A 47 7.74 4.63 18.83
CA SER A 47 7.97 3.83 17.62
C SER A 47 6.74 3.86 16.72
N ALA A 48 6.79 4.61 15.61
CA ALA A 48 5.71 4.64 14.62
C ALA A 48 5.31 3.24 14.15
N ARG A 49 6.30 2.35 13.94
CA ARG A 49 6.06 0.95 13.57
C ARG A 49 5.25 0.18 14.63
N ALA A 50 5.56 0.35 15.91
CA ALA A 50 4.82 -0.30 16.98
C ALA A 50 3.37 0.21 17.03
N GLN A 51 3.18 1.53 16.93
CA GLN A 51 1.85 2.15 16.93
C GLN A 51 1.01 1.73 15.71
N LEU A 52 1.59 1.72 14.51
CA LEU A 52 0.92 1.24 13.29
C LEU A 52 0.51 -0.24 13.41
N SER A 53 1.37 -1.07 14.03
CA SER A 53 1.07 -2.50 14.20
C SER A 53 -0.08 -2.73 15.18
N ALA A 54 -0.10 -1.98 16.30
CA ALA A 54 -1.21 -1.96 17.24
C ALA A 54 -2.52 -1.47 16.61
N ALA A 55 -2.48 -0.38 15.86
CA ALA A 55 -3.66 0.13 15.14
C ALA A 55 -4.18 -0.88 14.12
N ASN A 56 -3.31 -1.51 13.33
CA ASN A 56 -3.69 -2.51 12.33
C ASN A 56 -4.34 -3.75 12.98
N VAL A 57 -3.81 -4.26 14.10
CA VAL A 57 -4.43 -5.42 14.76
C VAL A 57 -5.81 -5.07 15.33
N LEU A 58 -5.97 -3.88 15.91
CA LEU A 58 -7.27 -3.40 16.40
C LEU A 58 -8.28 -3.25 15.26
N GLN A 59 -7.88 -2.74 14.09
CA GLN A 59 -8.75 -2.68 12.92
C GLN A 59 -9.21 -4.08 12.49
N HIS A 60 -8.30 -5.07 12.49
CA HIS A 60 -8.65 -6.46 12.15
C HIS A 60 -9.59 -7.12 13.17
N GLU A 61 -9.50 -6.75 14.44
CA GLU A 61 -10.39 -7.21 15.51
C GLU A 61 -11.74 -6.45 15.55
N GLY A 62 -12.03 -5.60 14.55
CA GLY A 62 -13.27 -4.83 14.50
C GLY A 62 -13.35 -3.72 15.54
N GLN A 63 -12.20 -3.21 16.01
CA GLN A 63 -12.09 -2.12 16.99
C GLN A 63 -11.49 -0.84 16.36
N PRO A 64 -12.15 -0.24 15.34
CA PRO A 64 -11.57 0.88 14.59
C PRO A 64 -11.48 2.17 15.43
N GLU A 65 -12.34 2.38 16.42
CA GLU A 65 -12.23 3.53 17.34
C GLU A 65 -10.97 3.46 18.21
N ALA A 66 -10.68 2.30 18.79
CA ALA A 66 -9.46 2.10 19.57
C ALA A 66 -8.20 2.25 18.69
N ALA A 67 -8.24 1.73 17.45
CA ALA A 67 -7.18 1.93 16.49
C ALA A 67 -6.94 3.43 16.19
N ARG A 68 -8.03 4.20 16.06
CA ARG A 68 -7.99 5.64 15.82
C ARG A 68 -7.37 6.39 16.99
N GLU A 69 -7.76 6.08 18.22
CA GLU A 69 -7.19 6.69 19.43
C GLU A 69 -5.67 6.49 19.51
N ILE A 70 -5.20 5.28 19.21
CA ILE A 70 -3.76 4.98 19.15
C ILE A 70 -3.06 5.84 18.10
N LEU A 71 -3.63 5.95 16.89
CA LEU A 71 -3.03 6.74 15.81
C LEU A 71 -3.05 8.25 16.10
N GLU A 72 -4.12 8.77 16.70
CA GLU A 72 -4.21 10.16 17.11
C GLU A 72 -3.15 10.52 18.15
N GLU A 73 -2.96 9.65 19.14
CA GLU A 73 -1.91 9.87 20.13
C GLU A 73 -0.51 9.69 19.55
N ALA A 74 -0.31 8.69 18.69
CA ALA A 74 0.97 8.45 18.02
C ALA A 74 1.36 9.64 17.11
N THR A 75 0.42 10.21 16.36
CA THR A 75 0.67 11.39 15.50
C THR A 75 0.95 12.66 16.30
N ARG A 76 0.52 12.75 17.56
CA ARG A 76 0.95 13.83 18.48
C ARG A 76 2.39 13.63 18.96
N ARG A 77 2.77 12.39 19.29
CA ARG A 77 4.11 12.05 19.80
C ARG A 77 5.19 12.06 18.74
N VAL A 78 4.88 11.59 17.53
CA VAL A 78 5.80 11.49 16.40
C VAL A 78 5.24 12.28 15.22
N PRO A 79 5.22 13.63 15.30
CA PRO A 79 4.47 14.47 14.39
C PRO A 79 5.02 14.51 12.95
N ASP A 80 6.26 14.11 12.71
CA ASP A 80 6.85 14.11 11.37
C ASP A 80 6.80 12.74 10.67
N ASP A 81 6.18 11.72 11.30
CA ASP A 81 6.00 10.41 10.67
C ASP A 81 4.81 10.43 9.70
N LEU A 82 5.12 10.31 8.40
CA LEU A 82 4.13 10.34 7.33
C LEU A 82 3.21 9.10 7.36
N ALA A 83 3.74 7.93 7.72
CA ALA A 83 2.97 6.69 7.70
C ALA A 83 1.84 6.71 8.76
N LEU A 84 2.13 7.21 9.97
CA LEU A 84 1.11 7.41 11.00
C LEU A 84 -0.01 8.35 10.53
N ARG A 85 0.35 9.47 9.91
CA ARG A 85 -0.62 10.46 9.41
C ARG A 85 -1.49 9.89 8.30
N LEU A 86 -0.90 9.20 7.34
CA LEU A 86 -1.63 8.56 6.24
C LEU A 86 -2.53 7.43 6.75
N GLN A 87 -2.08 6.64 7.71
CA GLN A 87 -2.90 5.58 8.29
C GLN A 87 -4.12 6.15 9.05
N LEU A 88 -3.94 7.24 9.81
CA LEU A 88 -5.06 7.93 10.46
C LEU A 88 -6.05 8.48 9.43
N LEU A 89 -5.53 9.11 8.37
CA LEU A 89 -6.35 9.65 7.27
C LEU A 89 -7.16 8.54 6.58
N ARG A 90 -6.53 7.41 6.30
CA ARG A 90 -7.17 6.22 5.72
C ARG A 90 -8.26 5.67 6.65
N LEU A 91 -7.97 5.54 7.94
CA LEU A 91 -8.97 5.07 8.92
C LEU A 91 -10.16 6.02 9.01
N ASP A 92 -9.94 7.34 9.08
CA ASP A 92 -11.03 8.33 9.07
C ASP A 92 -11.88 8.20 7.80
N THR A 93 -11.23 8.04 6.63
CA THR A 93 -11.89 7.82 5.33
C THR A 93 -12.77 6.57 5.35
N GLN A 94 -12.25 5.44 5.82
CA GLN A 94 -12.97 4.17 5.92
C GLN A 94 -14.19 4.23 6.83
N GLN A 95 -14.16 5.10 7.84
CA GLN A 95 -15.26 5.30 8.78
C GLN A 95 -16.25 6.40 8.33
N GLY A 96 -16.09 6.96 7.12
CA GLY A 96 -16.90 8.07 6.63
C GLY A 96 -16.76 9.35 7.46
N ARG A 97 -15.65 9.50 8.19
CA ARG A 97 -15.40 10.67 9.03
C ARG A 97 -14.93 11.84 8.17
N PRO A 98 -15.44 13.07 8.43
CA PRO A 98 -14.99 14.24 7.70
C PRO A 98 -13.52 14.54 8.01
N ILE A 99 -12.75 14.79 6.96
CA ILE A 99 -11.35 15.16 7.05
C ILE A 99 -11.25 16.68 6.88
N SER A 100 -10.75 17.39 7.90
CA SER A 100 -10.53 18.83 7.82
C SER A 100 -9.41 19.18 6.83
N SER A 101 -9.55 20.29 6.09
CA SER A 101 -8.50 20.82 5.19
C SER A 101 -7.16 21.00 5.90
N GLU A 102 -7.16 21.52 7.13
CA GLU A 102 -5.95 21.72 7.93
C GLU A 102 -5.20 20.40 8.24
N ARG A 103 -5.94 19.29 8.44
CA ARG A 103 -5.34 17.96 8.59
C ARG A 103 -4.67 17.52 7.30
N LEU A 104 -5.32 17.70 6.15
CA LEU A 104 -4.73 17.37 4.84
C LEU A 104 -3.48 18.20 4.55
N GLU A 105 -3.54 19.52 4.75
CA GLU A 105 -2.41 20.43 4.56
C GLU A 105 -1.21 20.03 5.42
N ARG A 106 -1.45 19.57 6.67
CA ARG A 106 -0.38 19.00 7.50
C ARG A 106 0.22 17.73 6.91
N VAL A 107 -0.61 16.82 6.38
CA VAL A 107 -0.09 15.59 5.74
C VAL A 107 0.71 15.93 4.48
N GLU A 108 0.22 16.83 3.64
CA GLU A 108 0.92 17.33 2.45
C GLU A 108 2.28 17.96 2.83
N ALA A 109 2.29 18.84 3.83
CA ALA A 109 3.52 19.46 4.34
C ALA A 109 4.51 18.45 4.94
N THR A 110 4.01 17.41 5.63
CA THR A 110 4.87 16.31 6.12
C THR A 110 5.40 15.50 4.94
N ALA A 111 4.59 15.18 3.92
CA ALA A 111 5.00 14.38 2.77
C ALA A 111 6.17 15.02 2.01
N ALA A 112 6.19 16.35 1.88
CA ALA A 112 7.25 17.10 1.22
C ALA A 112 8.63 16.97 1.88
N ARG A 113 8.70 16.62 3.19
CA ARG A 113 9.95 16.61 3.96
C ARG A 113 10.25 15.31 4.73
N ALA A 114 9.29 14.39 4.81
CA ALA A 114 9.40 13.16 5.60
C ALA A 114 10.59 12.31 5.16
N ALA A 115 11.09 11.49 6.08
CA ALA A 115 12.02 10.42 5.71
C ALA A 115 11.33 9.42 4.77
N PHE A 116 12.13 8.70 3.97
CA PHE A 116 11.60 7.61 3.16
C PHE A 116 11.05 6.51 4.08
N SER A 117 9.81 6.08 3.81
CA SER A 117 9.14 4.98 4.49
C SER A 117 8.31 4.19 3.48
N ILE A 118 8.51 2.87 3.47
CA ILE A 118 7.71 1.95 2.65
C ILE A 118 6.28 1.92 3.19
N GLU A 119 6.11 1.98 4.50
CA GLU A 119 4.81 2.03 5.16
C GLU A 119 4.00 3.25 4.72
N ALA A 120 4.64 4.41 4.57
CA ALA A 120 3.99 5.61 4.05
C ALA A 120 3.55 5.44 2.59
N LEU A 121 4.41 4.88 1.73
CA LEU A 121 4.04 4.56 0.33
C LEU A 121 2.84 3.61 0.26
N VAL A 122 2.87 2.53 1.06
CA VAL A 122 1.78 1.55 1.11
C VAL A 122 0.50 2.18 1.64
N ALA A 123 0.58 3.04 2.67
CA ALA A 123 -0.58 3.72 3.21
C ALA A 123 -1.21 4.70 2.20
N LEU A 124 -0.40 5.49 1.48
CA LEU A 124 -0.89 6.42 0.46
C LEU A 124 -1.49 5.68 -0.75
N ARG A 125 -0.85 4.59 -1.17
CA ARG A 125 -1.40 3.67 -2.18
C ARG A 125 -2.80 3.23 -1.80
N ARG A 126 -2.96 2.62 -0.61
CA ARG A 126 -4.25 2.10 -0.15
C ARG A 126 -5.29 3.21 -0.02
N LEU A 127 -4.89 4.37 0.53
CA LEU A 127 -5.77 5.53 0.62
C LEU A 127 -6.28 5.97 -0.76
N THR A 128 -5.44 5.90 -1.80
CA THR A 128 -5.80 6.25 -3.18
C THR A 128 -6.74 5.20 -3.77
N GLU A 129 -6.38 3.92 -3.67
CA GLU A 129 -7.17 2.79 -4.16
C GLU A 129 -8.57 2.80 -3.53
N GLU A 130 -8.65 2.90 -2.20
CA GLU A 130 -9.90 2.95 -1.44
C GLU A 130 -10.71 4.23 -1.73
N GLY A 131 -10.05 5.36 -1.98
CA GLY A 131 -10.70 6.64 -2.25
C GLY A 131 -11.32 6.76 -3.65
N LEU A 132 -10.72 6.11 -4.66
CA LEU A 132 -11.21 6.15 -6.03
C LEU A 132 -12.46 5.28 -6.24
N ASP A 133 -12.68 4.26 -5.41
CA ASP A 133 -13.83 3.36 -5.48
C ASP A 133 -15.13 3.92 -4.83
N THR A 134 -15.26 5.25 -4.72
CA THR A 134 -16.47 5.96 -4.23
C THR A 134 -16.94 5.60 -2.82
N VAL A 135 -16.00 5.31 -1.91
CA VAL A 135 -16.34 5.18 -0.48
C VAL A 135 -16.86 6.54 0.05
N PRO A 136 -18.03 6.62 0.70
CA PRO A 136 -18.49 7.83 1.35
C PRO A 136 -17.46 8.35 2.36
N GLY A 137 -17.01 9.60 2.21
CA GLY A 137 -15.90 10.15 3.00
C GLY A 137 -14.50 9.89 2.43
N GLY A 138 -14.43 9.29 1.24
CA GLY A 138 -13.24 9.14 0.38
C GLY A 138 -12.38 10.39 0.30
N ILE A 139 -11.06 10.22 0.16
CA ILE A 139 -10.20 11.35 -0.20
C ILE A 139 -10.58 11.84 -1.60
N ASP A 140 -10.82 13.14 -1.73
CA ASP A 140 -11.09 13.76 -3.02
C ASP A 140 -9.91 13.50 -4.00
N PRO A 141 -10.16 13.15 -5.28
CA PRO A 141 -9.11 12.88 -6.25
C PRO A 141 -8.07 14.01 -6.39
N ALA A 142 -8.46 15.28 -6.26
CA ALA A 142 -7.49 16.38 -6.33
C ALA A 142 -6.58 16.40 -5.10
N ARG A 143 -7.09 16.04 -3.92
CA ARG A 143 -6.31 15.87 -2.69
C ARG A 143 -5.39 14.65 -2.73
N ALA A 144 -5.86 13.52 -3.25
CA ALA A 144 -5.01 12.36 -3.49
C ALA A 144 -3.84 12.73 -4.44
N LEU A 145 -4.15 13.46 -5.51
CA LEU A 145 -3.14 13.95 -6.46
C LEU A 145 -2.13 14.89 -5.80
N ALA A 146 -2.58 15.81 -4.93
CA ALA A 146 -1.71 16.72 -4.19
C ALA A 146 -0.75 15.96 -3.26
N LEU A 147 -1.21 14.91 -2.57
CA LEU A 147 -0.36 14.06 -1.73
C LEU A 147 0.71 13.34 -2.54
N TRP A 148 0.34 12.73 -3.68
CA TRP A 148 1.31 12.10 -4.58
C TRP A 148 2.29 13.10 -5.18
N GLN A 149 1.85 14.33 -5.46
CA GLN A 149 2.73 15.39 -5.92
C GLN A 149 3.72 15.81 -4.82
N ALA A 150 3.25 16.05 -3.60
CA ALA A 150 4.12 16.38 -2.48
C ALA A 150 5.18 15.29 -2.21
N LEU A 151 4.80 14.02 -2.39
CA LEU A 151 5.75 12.90 -2.30
C LEU A 151 6.75 12.87 -3.47
N GLY A 152 6.28 13.17 -4.69
CA GLY A 152 7.11 13.29 -5.89
C GLY A 152 8.04 14.51 -5.88
N ASP A 153 7.75 15.52 -5.07
CA ASP A 153 8.61 16.69 -4.86
C ASP A 153 9.65 16.45 -3.73
N ASN A 154 9.50 15.37 -2.96
CA ASN A 154 10.42 15.02 -1.87
C ASN A 154 11.66 14.27 -2.41
N PRO A 155 12.88 14.84 -2.30
CA PRO A 155 14.10 14.22 -2.82
C PRO A 155 14.42 12.83 -2.26
N ARG A 156 13.92 12.51 -1.06
CA ARG A 156 14.13 11.20 -0.42
C ARG A 156 13.28 10.11 -1.05
N TYR A 157 12.10 10.46 -1.57
CA TYR A 157 11.26 9.52 -2.31
C TYR A 157 11.67 9.45 -3.78
N THR A 158 12.19 10.52 -4.37
CA THR A 158 12.68 10.48 -5.76
C THR A 158 14.11 9.96 -5.92
N ALA A 159 14.76 9.51 -4.84
CA ALA A 159 16.11 8.96 -4.89
C ALA A 159 16.19 7.62 -5.66
N ALA A 160 15.10 6.87 -5.73
CA ALA A 160 15.03 5.57 -6.40
C ALA A 160 14.04 5.60 -7.59
N PRO A 161 14.43 5.11 -8.79
CA PRO A 161 13.53 5.08 -9.95
C PRO A 161 12.20 4.38 -9.69
N ASP A 162 12.20 3.27 -8.94
CA ASP A 162 10.97 2.52 -8.63
C ASP A 162 9.95 3.35 -7.84
N THR A 163 10.41 4.21 -6.93
CA THR A 163 9.52 5.08 -6.17
C THR A 163 8.92 6.18 -7.05
N ILE A 164 9.70 6.74 -7.99
CA ILE A 164 9.19 7.67 -8.99
C ILE A 164 8.15 6.97 -9.86
N ALA A 165 8.44 5.74 -10.30
CA ALA A 165 7.52 4.95 -11.11
C ALA A 165 6.19 4.70 -10.40
N VAL A 166 6.24 4.36 -9.11
CA VAL A 166 5.06 4.19 -8.27
C VAL A 166 4.27 5.49 -8.15
N ALA A 167 4.93 6.62 -7.85
CA ALA A 167 4.24 7.92 -7.74
C ALA A 167 3.57 8.32 -9.05
N GLU A 168 4.28 8.24 -10.18
CA GLU A 168 3.73 8.55 -11.50
C GLU A 168 2.60 7.58 -11.91
N HIS A 169 2.68 6.31 -11.51
CA HIS A 169 1.61 5.35 -11.73
C HIS A 169 0.31 5.78 -11.03
N TYR A 170 0.34 6.12 -9.74
CA TYR A 170 -0.87 6.54 -9.03
C TYR A 170 -1.41 7.90 -9.53
N ARG A 171 -0.54 8.84 -9.90
CA ARG A 171 -0.97 10.09 -10.57
C ARG A 171 -1.70 9.80 -11.89
N GLY A 172 -1.19 8.84 -12.67
CA GLY A 172 -1.84 8.38 -13.90
C GLY A 172 -3.20 7.75 -13.65
N TRP A 173 -3.32 6.91 -12.62
CA TRP A 173 -4.59 6.30 -12.23
C TRP A 173 -5.62 7.36 -11.81
N ILE A 174 -5.25 8.30 -10.94
CA ILE A 174 -6.14 9.39 -10.52
C ILE A 174 -6.65 10.19 -11.75
N HIS A 175 -5.77 10.46 -12.73
CA HIS A 175 -6.19 11.12 -13.96
C HIS A 175 -7.12 10.26 -14.82
N ALA A 176 -6.86 8.95 -14.95
CA ALA A 176 -7.74 8.04 -15.68
C ALA A 176 -9.13 7.98 -15.04
N ALA A 177 -9.20 7.87 -13.72
CA ALA A 177 -10.45 7.88 -12.97
C ALA A 177 -11.24 9.20 -13.13
N ALA A 178 -10.54 10.32 -13.32
CA ALA A 178 -11.13 11.62 -13.59
C ALA A 178 -11.49 11.86 -15.08
N GLY A 179 -11.36 10.86 -15.97
CA GLY A 179 -11.59 11.00 -17.41
C GLY A 179 -10.55 11.86 -18.13
N ARG A 180 -9.40 12.13 -17.49
CA ARG A 180 -8.32 12.99 -17.99
C ARG A 180 -7.28 12.16 -18.73
N GLU A 181 -7.70 11.58 -19.85
CA GLU A 181 -6.94 10.58 -20.62
C GLU A 181 -5.53 11.03 -20.99
N ALA A 182 -5.39 12.25 -21.52
CA ALA A 182 -4.10 12.79 -21.96
C ALA A 182 -3.11 12.94 -20.79
N GLN A 183 -3.59 13.38 -19.63
CA GLN A 183 -2.78 13.48 -18.42
C GLN A 183 -2.44 12.08 -17.88
N ALA A 184 -3.40 11.16 -17.89
CA ALA A 184 -3.21 9.79 -17.44
C ALA A 184 -2.09 9.09 -18.21
N ILE A 185 -2.16 9.12 -19.55
CA ILE A 185 -1.16 8.47 -20.39
C ILE A 185 0.23 9.12 -20.27
N ALA A 186 0.31 10.43 -20.08
CA ALA A 186 1.59 11.11 -19.85
C ALA A 186 2.26 10.60 -18.57
N ARG A 187 1.50 10.46 -17.47
CA ARG A 187 1.99 9.94 -16.19
C ARG A 187 2.36 8.46 -16.28
N PHE A 188 1.52 7.63 -16.91
CA PHE A 188 1.83 6.22 -17.12
C PHE A 188 3.09 5.99 -17.97
N LYS A 189 3.30 6.80 -19.01
CA LYS A 189 4.54 6.76 -19.81
C LYS A 189 5.77 7.13 -18.97
N SER A 190 5.67 8.15 -18.11
CA SER A 190 6.74 8.50 -17.18
C SER A 190 7.04 7.34 -16.21
N ALA A 191 6.00 6.76 -15.60
CA ALA A 191 6.14 5.63 -14.70
C ALA A 191 6.84 4.43 -15.37
N LEU A 192 6.41 4.07 -16.58
CA LEU A 192 6.98 2.95 -17.33
C LEU A 192 8.42 3.22 -17.80
N ALA A 193 8.79 4.48 -18.02
CA ALA A 193 10.17 4.86 -18.32
C ALA A 193 11.10 4.69 -17.09
N HIS A 194 10.57 4.89 -15.88
CA HIS A 194 11.33 4.72 -14.64
C HIS A 194 11.41 3.26 -14.17
N SER A 195 10.34 2.47 -14.29
CA SER A 195 10.35 1.07 -13.83
C SER A 195 11.00 0.11 -14.83
N GLY A 196 10.80 0.33 -16.13
CA GLY A 196 11.11 -0.66 -17.18
C GLY A 196 10.22 -1.92 -17.16
N ALA A 197 9.51 -2.20 -16.06
CA ALA A 197 8.74 -3.42 -15.84
C ALA A 197 7.49 -3.53 -16.73
N VAL A 198 7.39 -4.64 -17.45
CA VAL A 198 6.27 -4.96 -18.35
C VAL A 198 4.95 -5.07 -17.59
N GLU A 199 4.98 -5.62 -16.38
CA GLU A 199 3.83 -5.79 -15.49
C GLU A 199 3.17 -4.44 -15.18
N MET A 200 3.98 -3.40 -14.99
CA MET A 200 3.47 -2.05 -14.76
C MET A 200 2.73 -1.53 -15.98
N GLY A 201 3.29 -1.68 -17.18
CA GLY A 201 2.62 -1.25 -18.42
C GLY A 201 1.30 -1.98 -18.68
N MET A 202 1.26 -3.30 -18.39
CA MET A 202 0.04 -4.09 -18.47
C MET A 202 -1.03 -3.63 -17.46
N MET A 203 -0.64 -3.38 -16.21
CA MET A 203 -1.53 -2.86 -15.17
C MET A 203 -2.09 -1.47 -15.56
N GLN A 204 -1.26 -0.57 -16.08
CA GLN A 204 -1.68 0.74 -16.55
C GLN A 204 -2.68 0.65 -17.71
N ALA A 205 -2.46 -0.26 -18.66
CA ALA A 205 -3.42 -0.50 -19.75
C ALA A 205 -4.77 -0.99 -19.20
N ALA A 206 -4.76 -1.91 -18.22
CA ALA A 206 -5.99 -2.37 -17.57
C ALA A 206 -6.76 -1.24 -16.85
N ILE A 207 -6.04 -0.33 -16.17
CA ILE A 207 -6.64 0.86 -15.54
C ILE A 207 -7.28 1.76 -16.59
N LEU A 208 -6.58 2.07 -17.69
CA LEU A 208 -7.14 2.87 -18.79
C LEU A 208 -8.41 2.26 -19.36
N ALA A 209 -8.43 0.95 -19.61
CA ALA A 209 -9.60 0.26 -20.13
C ALA A 209 -10.76 0.25 -19.12
N THR A 210 -10.49 0.09 -17.83
CA THR A 210 -11.52 0.14 -16.76
C THR A 210 -12.22 1.51 -16.73
N HIS A 211 -11.51 2.58 -17.08
CA HIS A 211 -12.06 3.92 -17.23
C HIS A 211 -12.47 4.25 -18.68
N GLN A 212 -12.75 3.23 -19.50
CA GLN A 212 -13.27 3.33 -20.87
C GLN A 212 -12.35 4.03 -21.89
N HIS A 213 -11.07 4.24 -21.55
CA HIS A 213 -10.05 4.74 -22.48
C HIS A 213 -9.48 3.60 -23.35
N TYR A 214 -10.34 2.82 -24.00
CA TYR A 214 -9.97 1.55 -24.63
C TYR A 214 -8.89 1.67 -25.71
N CYS A 215 -8.98 2.67 -26.58
CA CYS A 215 -8.03 2.82 -27.68
C CYS A 215 -6.63 3.21 -27.18
N THR A 216 -6.56 4.12 -26.21
CA THR A 216 -5.30 4.48 -25.56
C THR A 216 -4.75 3.33 -24.71
N ALA A 217 -5.61 2.52 -24.06
CA ALA A 217 -5.17 1.30 -23.39
C ALA A 217 -4.50 0.31 -24.36
N ILE A 218 -5.08 0.12 -25.55
CA ILE A 218 -4.54 -0.77 -26.59
C ILE A 218 -3.20 -0.25 -27.13
N ASP A 219 -3.10 1.06 -27.44
CA ASP A 219 -1.84 1.71 -27.87
C ASP A 219 -0.76 1.59 -26.79
N HIS A 220 -1.11 1.90 -25.53
CA HIS A 220 -0.18 1.81 -24.40
C HIS A 220 0.36 0.38 -24.19
N LEU A 221 -0.50 -0.62 -24.36
CA LEU A 221 -0.11 -2.02 -24.29
C LEU A 221 0.83 -2.40 -25.45
N GLY A 222 0.58 -1.89 -26.66
CA GLY A 222 1.48 -2.03 -27.81
C GLY A 222 2.87 -1.44 -27.55
N ARG A 223 2.96 -0.29 -26.88
CA ARG A 223 4.24 0.33 -26.49
C ARG A 223 4.94 -0.36 -25.32
N THR A 224 4.21 -1.16 -24.56
CA THR A 224 4.77 -1.97 -23.46
C THR A 224 5.46 -3.22 -23.99
N GLU A 225 4.92 -3.84 -25.05
CA GLU A 225 5.38 -5.11 -25.60
C GLU A 225 6.88 -5.14 -25.99
N PRO A 226 7.48 -4.11 -26.62
CA PRO A 226 8.91 -4.09 -26.93
C PRO A 226 9.83 -4.20 -25.70
N ARG A 227 9.35 -3.87 -24.49
CA ARG A 227 10.15 -3.95 -23.26
C ARG A 227 10.36 -5.39 -22.78
N LEU A 228 9.63 -6.36 -23.34
CA LEU A 228 9.82 -7.78 -23.06
C LEU A 228 11.25 -8.27 -23.36
N SER A 229 11.89 -7.68 -24.38
CA SER A 229 13.24 -8.09 -24.81
C SER A 229 14.35 -7.43 -23.99
N THR A 230 14.08 -6.29 -23.37
CA THR A 230 15.02 -5.56 -22.52
C THR A 230 14.99 -6.04 -21.08
N ASP A 231 13.89 -6.66 -20.66
CA ASP A 231 13.78 -7.24 -19.33
C ASP A 231 14.59 -8.55 -19.25
N HIS A 232 15.41 -8.70 -18.21
CA HIS A 232 16.29 -9.87 -17.99
C HIS A 232 15.50 -11.15 -17.60
N HIS A 233 14.27 -11.27 -18.05
CA HIS A 233 13.43 -12.42 -17.83
C HIS A 233 13.91 -13.62 -18.63
N ALA A 234 13.86 -14.80 -18.01
CA ALA A 234 14.02 -16.06 -18.73
C ALA A 234 12.99 -16.17 -19.86
N ALA A 235 13.35 -16.77 -21.00
CA ALA A 235 12.50 -16.89 -22.20
C ALA A 235 11.07 -17.38 -21.90
N ARG A 236 10.90 -18.31 -20.94
CA ARG A 236 9.58 -18.79 -20.50
C ARG A 236 8.65 -17.68 -19.97
N ARG A 237 9.19 -16.68 -19.27
CA ARG A 237 8.44 -15.51 -18.78
C ARG A 237 8.05 -14.56 -19.91
N GLN A 238 8.93 -14.36 -20.90
CA GLN A 238 8.61 -13.53 -22.07
C GLN A 238 7.43 -14.12 -22.87
N ASP A 239 7.41 -15.43 -23.08
CA ASP A 239 6.30 -16.12 -23.76
C ASP A 239 4.98 -16.01 -22.98
N TYR A 240 5.05 -16.08 -21.65
CA TYR A 240 3.90 -15.84 -20.79
C TYR A 240 3.32 -14.43 -21.03
N TYR A 241 4.16 -13.40 -20.92
CA TYR A 241 3.69 -12.03 -21.11
C TYR A 241 3.20 -11.73 -22.53
N ARG A 242 3.83 -12.29 -23.57
CA ARG A 242 3.34 -12.13 -24.95
C ARG A 242 1.92 -12.68 -25.12
N ARG A 243 1.64 -13.87 -24.57
CA ARG A 243 0.29 -14.45 -24.57
C ARG A 243 -0.69 -13.58 -23.78
N GLU A 244 -0.26 -13.07 -22.63
CA GLU A 244 -1.10 -12.29 -21.75
C GLU A 244 -1.43 -10.91 -22.33
N ILE A 245 -0.46 -10.21 -22.92
CA ILE A 245 -0.66 -8.98 -23.69
C ILE A 245 -1.67 -9.21 -24.83
N ALA A 246 -1.51 -10.29 -25.59
CA ALA A 246 -2.45 -10.61 -26.67
C ALA A 246 -3.87 -10.92 -26.14
N ARG A 247 -3.98 -11.57 -24.98
CA ARG A 247 -5.25 -11.85 -24.31
C ARG A 247 -5.95 -10.56 -23.86
N ILE A 248 -5.22 -9.68 -23.16
CA ILE A 248 -5.72 -8.39 -22.66
C ILE A 248 -6.16 -7.50 -23.83
N ARG A 249 -5.34 -7.40 -24.89
CA ARG A 249 -5.67 -6.63 -26.11
C ARG A 249 -6.98 -7.09 -26.76
N ARG A 250 -7.21 -8.41 -26.85
CA ARG A 250 -8.47 -8.96 -27.38
C ARG A 250 -9.66 -8.63 -26.48
N ALA A 251 -9.49 -8.68 -25.16
CA ALA A 251 -10.55 -8.29 -24.22
C ALA A 251 -10.93 -6.82 -24.43
N MET A 252 -9.96 -5.90 -24.39
CA MET A 252 -10.18 -4.46 -24.60
C MET A 252 -10.85 -4.13 -25.93
N ARG A 253 -10.52 -4.83 -27.03
CA ARG A 253 -11.16 -4.64 -28.34
C ARG A 253 -12.63 -5.06 -28.35
N ARG A 254 -13.00 -6.11 -27.60
CA ARG A 254 -14.40 -6.51 -27.46
C ARG A 254 -15.16 -5.49 -26.63
N ASP A 255 -14.61 -5.09 -25.49
CA ASP A 255 -15.23 -4.11 -24.59
C ASP A 255 -15.43 -2.75 -25.31
N ALA A 256 -14.45 -2.34 -26.14
CA ALA A 256 -14.58 -1.16 -27.00
C ALA A 256 -15.73 -1.30 -28.01
N ALA A 257 -15.82 -2.45 -28.70
CA ALA A 257 -16.89 -2.70 -29.68
C ALA A 257 -18.27 -2.74 -29.02
N GLU A 258 -18.40 -3.35 -27.84
CA GLU A 258 -19.62 -3.37 -27.03
C GLU A 258 -20.01 -1.96 -26.56
N ALA A 259 -19.03 -1.11 -26.26
CA ALA A 259 -19.23 0.30 -25.94
C ALA A 259 -19.44 1.20 -27.19
N GLY A 260 -19.44 0.65 -28.40
CA GLY A 260 -19.59 1.41 -29.65
C GLY A 260 -18.37 2.24 -30.07
N VAL A 261 -17.22 2.00 -29.43
CA VAL A 261 -15.94 2.67 -29.72
C VAL A 261 -15.16 1.88 -30.77
N ARG A 262 -14.76 2.53 -31.87
CA ARG A 262 -13.87 1.94 -32.87
C ARG A 262 -12.46 2.48 -32.70
N CYS A 263 -11.54 1.61 -32.31
CA CYS A 263 -10.12 1.93 -32.29
C CYS A 263 -9.52 1.71 -33.66
N GLU A 264 -8.81 2.70 -34.19
CA GLU A 264 -8.05 2.54 -35.44
C GLU A 264 -7.04 1.42 -35.26
N THR A 265 -7.01 0.49 -36.22
CA THR A 265 -6.02 -0.57 -36.27
C THR A 265 -4.77 -0.01 -36.93
N GLU A 266 -3.67 0.05 -36.18
CA GLU A 266 -2.32 -0.02 -36.79
C GLU A 266 -2.09 -1.38 -37.44
#